data_AF-A0A7S3P8Y1-F1
#
_entry.id   AF-A0A7S3P8Y1-F1
#
_cell.length_a   1.000
_cell.length_b   1.000
_cell.length_c   1.000
_cell.angle_alpha   90.00
_cell.angle_beta   90.00
_cell.angle_gamma   90.00
#
_symmetry.space_group_name_H-M   'P 1'
#
loop_
_entity.id
_entity.type
_entity.pdbx_description
1 polymer ?
#
loop_
_entity_poly.entity_id
_entity_poly.type
_entity_poly.pdbx_seq_one_letter_code
_entity_poly.pdbx_strand_id
1 'polypeptide(L)'
;FFINFVSTTRRRRMRITTSNTHASFLQVSLFIILVVAFQIAVAKFSLEKETKRRVQHALTGHALVLTSYVLAWELCVLALTVGSLGVVYIRFHQPDLYLSLFGPLLRHSELPQNGGVLPGAFWFLCGTLCCIVLFPMPVVRYAVACLAWADPMASWVGKSISSPRICQSASVA
;
A
#
# COMPACT_ATOMS: atom_id res chain seq x y z
N PHE A 1 -9.23 -26.59 20.25
CA PHE A 1 -7.75 -26.57 20.11
C PHE A 1 -7.21 -25.30 19.43
N PHE A 2 -7.89 -24.74 18.43
CA PHE A 2 -7.44 -23.53 17.70
C PHE A 2 -7.49 -22.20 18.49
N ILE A 3 -8.46 -22.03 19.39
CA ILE A 3 -8.66 -20.78 20.15
C ILE A 3 -7.61 -20.58 21.25
N ASN A 4 -7.14 -21.67 21.88
CA ASN A 4 -6.10 -21.60 22.91
C ASN A 4 -4.71 -21.34 22.33
N PHE A 5 -4.43 -21.74 21.08
CA PHE A 5 -3.13 -21.47 20.45
C PHE A 5 -2.95 -19.97 20.16
N VAL A 6 -3.98 -19.29 19.65
CA VAL A 6 -3.95 -17.84 19.39
C VAL A 6 -3.78 -17.02 20.66
N SER A 7 -4.41 -17.44 21.76
CA SER A 7 -4.28 -16.78 23.08
C SER A 7 -2.88 -16.94 23.68
N THR A 8 -2.25 -18.10 23.50
CA THR A 8 -0.94 -18.40 24.11
C THR A 8 0.19 -17.63 23.44
N THR A 9 0.11 -17.38 22.13
CA THR A 9 1.05 -16.50 21.40
C THR A 9 0.85 -15.02 21.77
N ARG A 10 -0.39 -14.62 22.14
CA ARG A 10 -0.73 -13.25 22.54
C ARG A 10 -0.09 -12.84 23.87
N ARG A 11 0.13 -13.79 24.80
CA ARG A 11 0.73 -13.51 26.13
C ARG A 11 2.26 -13.54 26.18
N ARG A 12 2.94 -14.25 25.27
CA ARG A 12 4.42 -14.32 25.27
C ARG A 12 5.11 -13.10 24.63
N ARG A 13 4.39 -12.29 23.86
CA ARG A 13 4.91 -11.07 23.23
C ARG A 13 4.88 -9.84 24.15
N MET A 14 4.96 -10.05 25.47
CA MET A 14 4.83 -8.97 26.46
C MET A 14 5.96 -8.99 27.50
N ARG A 15 7.13 -9.59 27.18
CA ARG A 15 8.24 -9.64 28.15
C ARG A 15 9.67 -9.49 27.61
N ILE A 16 9.87 -9.04 26.37
CA ILE A 16 11.23 -8.71 25.89
C ILE A 16 11.11 -7.52 24.93
N THR A 17 11.35 -6.29 25.42
CA THR A 17 11.91 -5.12 24.69
C THR A 17 11.66 -3.77 25.41
N THR A 18 11.84 -3.68 26.72
CA THR A 18 11.83 -2.39 27.45
C THR A 18 13.22 -1.74 27.54
N SER A 19 14.07 -1.88 26.51
CA SER A 19 15.44 -1.33 26.56
C SER A 19 15.83 -0.44 25.38
N ASN A 20 14.97 -0.19 24.38
CA ASN A 20 15.36 0.71 23.28
C ASN A 20 14.19 1.28 22.47
N THR A 21 13.11 1.67 23.15
CA THR A 21 11.96 2.34 22.52
C THR A 21 12.40 3.53 21.66
N HIS A 22 13.32 4.37 22.15
CA HIS A 22 13.85 5.51 21.38
C HIS A 22 14.60 5.10 20.11
N ALA A 23 15.43 4.05 20.16
CA ALA A 23 16.13 3.53 19.00
C ALA A 23 15.17 2.91 17.97
N SER A 24 14.15 2.19 18.44
CA SER A 24 13.09 1.65 17.57
C SER A 24 12.25 2.75 16.93
N PHE A 25 11.89 3.80 17.68
CA PHE A 25 11.18 4.97 17.13
C PHE A 25 12.01 5.71 16.08
N LEU A 26 13.32 5.89 16.33
CA LEU A 26 14.23 6.48 15.35
C LEU A 26 14.35 5.63 14.10
N GLN A 27 14.53 4.31 14.22
CA GLN A 27 14.60 3.41 13.08
C GLN A 27 13.31 3.41 12.24
N VAL A 28 12.14 3.41 12.88
CA VAL A 28 10.84 3.53 12.20
C VAL A 28 10.70 4.86 11.49
N SER A 29 11.05 5.97 12.17
CA SER A 29 10.94 7.31 11.59
C SER A 29 11.86 7.47 10.39
N LEU A 30 13.10 6.97 10.49
CA LEU A 30 14.09 7.00 9.42
C LEU A 30 13.65 6.12 8.24
N PHE A 31 13.05 4.95 8.51
CA PHE A 31 12.47 4.10 7.47
C PHE A 31 11.28 4.77 6.75
N ILE A 32 10.37 5.39 7.49
CA ILE A 32 9.24 6.15 6.91
C ILE A 32 9.75 7.31 6.07
N ILE A 33 10.71 8.09 6.58
CA ILE A 33 11.32 9.21 5.84
C ILE A 33 11.98 8.70 4.56
N LEU A 34 12.74 7.61 4.63
CA LEU A 34 13.40 7.01 3.47
C LEU A 34 12.38 6.54 2.43
N VAL A 35 11.32 5.86 2.85
CA VAL A 35 10.22 5.42 1.97
C VAL A 35 9.53 6.62 1.32
N VAL A 36 9.19 7.66 2.09
CA VAL A 36 8.50 8.86 1.58
C VAL A 36 9.43 9.63 0.62
N ALA A 37 10.70 9.83 0.99
CA ALA A 37 11.69 10.46 0.13
C ALA A 37 11.88 9.68 -1.17
N PHE A 38 11.91 8.33 -1.10
CA PHE A 38 11.99 7.47 -2.28
C PHE A 38 10.74 7.55 -3.15
N GLN A 39 9.54 7.59 -2.56
CA GLN A 39 8.29 7.79 -3.28
C GLN A 39 8.24 9.16 -4.00
N ILE A 40 8.75 10.22 -3.36
CA ILE A 40 8.89 11.56 -3.96
C ILE A 40 9.93 11.54 -5.08
N ALA A 41 11.06 10.85 -4.90
CA ALA A 41 12.08 10.71 -5.93
C ALA A 41 11.54 9.99 -7.18
N VAL A 42 10.86 8.85 -7.00
CA VAL A 42 10.14 8.14 -8.07
C VAL A 42 9.08 9.03 -8.71
N ALA A 43 8.41 9.88 -7.93
CA ALA A 43 7.45 10.84 -8.46
C ALA A 43 8.09 11.91 -9.37
N LYS A 44 9.39 12.19 -9.22
CA LYS A 44 10.13 13.17 -10.01
C LYS A 44 10.79 12.59 -11.28
N PHE A 45 10.94 11.28 -11.38
CA PHE A 45 11.45 10.66 -12.60
C PHE A 45 10.43 10.72 -13.74
N SER A 46 10.92 11.07 -14.94
CA SER A 46 10.15 11.14 -16.20
C SER A 46 9.85 9.73 -16.76
N LEU A 47 9.19 8.90 -15.96
CA LEU A 47 8.70 7.60 -16.41
C LEU A 47 7.34 7.74 -17.08
N GLU A 48 7.05 6.81 -17.98
CA GLU A 48 5.71 6.63 -18.55
C GLU A 48 4.67 6.52 -17.42
N LYS A 49 3.54 7.21 -17.56
CA LYS A 49 2.51 7.36 -16.51
C LYS A 49 2.08 6.03 -15.89
N GLU A 50 1.92 4.99 -16.71
CA GLU A 50 1.56 3.66 -16.23
C GLU A 50 2.67 3.00 -15.39
N THR A 51 3.91 3.09 -15.86
CA THR A 51 5.09 2.56 -15.17
C THR A 51 5.27 3.22 -13.81
N LYS A 52 5.12 4.55 -13.76
CA LYS A 52 5.18 5.34 -12.51
C LYS A 52 4.17 4.83 -11.48
N ARG A 53 2.92 4.61 -11.90
CA ARG A 53 1.85 4.11 -11.02
C ARG A 53 2.14 2.69 -10.51
N ARG A 54 2.63 1.79 -11.37
CA ARG A 54 3.00 0.42 -11.00
C ARG A 54 4.14 0.39 -9.99
N VAL A 55 5.17 1.21 -10.21
CA VAL A 55 6.29 1.35 -9.27
C VAL A 55 5.80 1.90 -7.94
N GLN A 56 4.96 2.94 -7.93
CA GLN A 56 4.42 3.48 -6.67
C GLN A 56 3.52 2.50 -5.93
N HIS A 57 2.70 1.72 -6.63
CA HIS A 57 1.90 0.65 -6.03
C HIS A 57 2.80 -0.40 -5.36
N ALA A 58 3.79 -0.92 -6.09
CA ALA A 58 4.72 -1.92 -5.58
C ALA A 58 5.51 -1.42 -4.37
N LEU A 59 5.97 -0.17 -4.41
CA LEU A 59 6.73 0.45 -3.32
C LEU A 59 5.89 0.72 -2.08
N THR A 60 4.65 1.20 -2.28
CA THR A 60 3.73 1.44 -1.17
C THR A 60 3.36 0.12 -0.50
N GLY A 61 3.11 -0.94 -1.27
CA GLY A 61 2.87 -2.28 -0.73
C GLY A 61 4.06 -2.82 0.07
N HIS A 62 5.30 -2.67 -0.43
CA HIS A 62 6.50 -3.06 0.32
C HIS A 62 6.69 -2.25 1.60
N ALA A 63 6.48 -0.95 1.53
CA ALA A 63 6.56 -0.08 2.69
C ALA A 63 5.55 -0.49 3.77
N LEU A 64 4.31 -0.83 3.40
CA LEU A 64 3.30 -1.33 4.33
C LEU A 64 3.72 -2.65 4.97
N VAL A 65 4.26 -3.59 4.19
CA VAL A 65 4.74 -4.88 4.72
C VAL A 65 5.90 -4.66 5.70
N LEU A 66 6.91 -3.88 5.32
CA LEU A 66 8.10 -3.62 6.14
C LEU A 66 7.76 -2.86 7.42
N THR A 67 6.93 -1.80 7.33
CA THR A 67 6.46 -1.06 8.51
C THR A 67 5.67 -1.97 9.45
N SER A 68 4.87 -2.91 8.93
CA SER A 68 4.10 -3.82 9.77
C SER A 68 4.96 -4.76 10.63
N TYR A 69 6.24 -4.99 10.30
CA TYR A 69 7.15 -5.78 11.13
C TYR A 69 7.59 -5.04 12.40
N VAL A 70 7.58 -3.71 12.36
CA VAL A 70 8.07 -2.85 13.43
C VAL A 70 6.94 -2.18 14.20
N LEU A 71 5.85 -1.83 13.52
CA LEU A 71 4.68 -1.22 14.15
C LEU A 71 3.83 -2.25 14.89
N ALA A 72 3.25 -1.80 16.01
CA ALA A 72 2.17 -2.50 16.67
C ALA A 72 0.94 -2.58 15.76
N TRP A 73 0.14 -3.62 15.96
CA TRP A 73 -1.06 -3.89 15.17
C TRP A 73 -2.01 -2.70 15.09
N GLU A 74 -2.24 -2.09 16.25
CA GLU A 74 -3.14 -0.97 16.45
C GLU A 74 -2.70 0.24 15.64
N LEU A 75 -1.39 0.48 15.56
CA LEU A 75 -0.81 1.56 14.78
C LEU A 75 -0.94 1.30 13.28
N CYS A 76 -0.82 0.05 12.82
CA CYS A 76 -1.07 -0.30 11.42
C CYS A 76 -2.53 -0.04 11.03
N VAL A 77 -3.48 -0.49 11.87
CA VAL A 77 -4.92 -0.25 11.65
C VAL A 77 -5.24 1.24 11.64
N LEU A 78 -4.71 2.00 12.61
CA LEU A 78 -4.90 3.44 12.70
C LEU A 78 -4.33 4.14 11.46
N ALA A 79 -3.10 3.83 11.07
CA ALA A 79 -2.45 4.44 9.91
C ALA A 79 -3.21 4.16 8.60
N LEU A 80 -3.68 2.93 8.39
CA LEU A 80 -4.48 2.57 7.21
C LEU A 80 -5.84 3.30 7.19
N THR A 81 -6.48 3.43 8.35
CA THR A 81 -7.77 4.10 8.48
C THR A 81 -7.63 5.61 8.23
N VAL A 82 -6.66 6.26 8.90
CA VAL A 82 -6.35 7.68 8.72
C VAL A 82 -5.92 7.96 7.28
N GLY A 83 -5.09 7.12 6.68
CA GLY A 83 -4.68 7.25 5.28
C GLY A 83 -5.86 7.17 4.32
N SER A 84 -6.75 6.18 4.50
CA SER A 84 -7.94 6.00 3.65
C SER A 84 -8.91 7.19 3.77
N LEU A 85 -9.18 7.64 5.00
CA LEU A 85 -10.01 8.82 5.26
C LEU A 85 -9.37 10.10 4.76
N GLY A 86 -8.05 10.24 4.86
CA GLY A 86 -7.30 11.39 4.35
C GLY A 86 -7.44 11.53 2.83
N VAL A 87 -7.38 10.42 2.09
CA VAL A 87 -7.61 10.42 0.64
C VAL A 87 -9.03 10.89 0.29
N VAL A 88 -10.04 10.41 1.03
CA VAL A 88 -11.44 10.82 0.87
C VAL A 88 -11.60 12.31 1.22
N TYR A 89 -11.04 12.74 2.34
CA TYR A 89 -11.14 14.12 2.83
C TYR A 89 -10.52 15.10 1.82
N ILE A 90 -9.27 14.87 1.41
CA ILE A 90 -8.56 15.72 0.45
C ILE A 90 -9.35 15.80 -0.86
N ARG A 91 -9.90 14.68 -1.34
CA ARG A 91 -10.70 14.65 -2.56
C ARG A 91 -11.95 15.54 -2.47
N PHE A 92 -12.71 15.45 -1.38
CA PHE A 92 -13.99 16.16 -1.26
C PHE A 92 -13.85 17.62 -0.79
N HIS A 93 -12.83 17.92 0.01
CA HIS A 93 -12.67 19.25 0.62
C HIS A 93 -11.57 20.09 -0.04
N GLN A 94 -10.60 19.47 -0.73
CA GLN A 94 -9.46 20.17 -1.33
C GLN A 94 -9.12 19.60 -2.73
N PRO A 95 -10.02 19.77 -3.72
CA PRO A 95 -9.86 19.18 -5.05
C PRO A 95 -8.59 19.65 -5.78
N ASP A 96 -8.15 20.90 -5.57
CA ASP A 96 -6.92 21.43 -6.18
C ASP A 96 -5.67 20.72 -5.64
N LEU A 97 -5.63 20.50 -4.33
CA LEU A 97 -4.55 19.76 -3.66
C LEU A 97 -4.60 18.28 -4.05
N TYR A 98 -5.79 17.71 -4.18
CA TYR A 98 -5.99 16.35 -4.68
C TYR A 98 -5.40 16.17 -6.09
N LEU A 99 -5.68 17.10 -7.02
CA LEU A 99 -5.15 17.06 -8.38
C LEU A 99 -3.65 17.36 -8.41
N SER A 100 -3.14 18.22 -7.54
CA SER A 100 -1.69 18.47 -7.42
C SER A 100 -0.93 17.22 -6.97
N LEU A 101 -1.43 16.52 -5.94
CA LEU A 101 -0.77 15.34 -5.37
C LEU A 101 -0.97 14.06 -6.20
N PHE A 102 -2.21 13.80 -6.64
CA PHE A 102 -2.59 12.56 -7.30
C PHE A 102 -2.81 12.69 -8.80
N GLY A 103 -3.00 13.90 -9.35
CA GLY A 103 -3.24 14.16 -10.79
C GLY A 103 -2.27 13.46 -11.73
N PRO A 104 -0.94 13.48 -11.46
CA PRO A 104 0.03 12.75 -12.29
C PRO A 104 -0.16 11.23 -12.28
N LEU A 105 -0.81 10.66 -11.26
CA LEU A 105 -1.03 9.21 -11.09
C LEU A 105 -2.42 8.75 -11.54
N LEU A 106 -3.42 9.63 -11.49
CA LEU A 106 -4.82 9.30 -11.75
C LEU A 106 -5.01 8.84 -13.20
N ARG A 107 -5.75 7.75 -13.39
CA ARG A 107 -6.21 7.31 -14.72
C ARG A 107 -7.15 8.35 -15.32
N HIS A 108 -7.30 8.29 -16.64
CA HIS A 108 -8.24 9.15 -17.36
C HIS A 108 -9.68 9.02 -16.83
N SER A 109 -10.07 7.85 -16.32
CA SER A 109 -11.37 7.58 -15.70
C SER A 109 -11.48 7.97 -14.22
N GLU A 110 -10.36 8.22 -13.53
CA GLU A 110 -10.32 8.62 -12.12
C GLU A 110 -10.28 10.16 -11.98
N LEU A 111 -10.13 10.88 -13.09
CA LEU A 111 -10.23 12.34 -13.12
C LEU A 111 -11.66 12.78 -12.77
N PRO A 112 -11.83 13.87 -11.99
CA PRO A 112 -13.14 14.40 -11.62
C PRO A 112 -14.05 14.66 -12.84
N GLN A 113 -13.45 14.98 -13.98
CA GLN A 113 -14.14 15.28 -15.23
C GLN A 113 -14.76 14.06 -15.94
N ASN A 114 -14.31 12.83 -15.64
CA ASN A 114 -14.67 11.60 -16.37
C ASN A 114 -15.41 10.55 -15.51
N GLY A 115 -16.15 10.99 -14.50
CA GLY A 115 -16.91 10.13 -13.59
C GLY A 115 -16.33 10.04 -12.18
N GLY A 116 -15.11 10.55 -11.97
CA GLY A 116 -14.54 10.78 -10.65
C GLY A 116 -14.54 9.53 -9.78
N VAL A 117 -14.07 8.38 -10.26
CA VAL A 117 -13.95 7.19 -9.39
C VAL A 117 -12.85 7.42 -8.35
N LEU A 118 -13.00 6.89 -7.13
CA LEU A 118 -11.95 6.95 -6.10
C LEU A 118 -10.66 6.32 -6.62
N PRO A 119 -9.48 6.87 -6.27
CA PRO A 119 -8.21 6.41 -6.82
C PRO A 119 -7.95 4.96 -6.40
N GLY A 120 -7.28 4.18 -7.24
CA GLY A 120 -6.89 2.81 -6.90
C GLY A 120 -6.15 2.68 -5.55
N ALA A 121 -5.40 3.72 -5.12
CA ALA A 121 -4.74 3.77 -3.81
C ALA A 121 -5.73 3.68 -2.63
N PHE A 122 -6.92 4.28 -2.74
CA PHE A 122 -7.96 4.19 -1.71
C PHE A 122 -8.44 2.74 -1.54
N TRP A 123 -8.76 2.07 -2.65
CA TRP A 123 -9.20 0.68 -2.64
C TRP A 123 -8.12 -0.27 -2.14
N PHE A 124 -6.85 0.01 -2.46
CA PHE A 124 -5.72 -0.75 -1.93
C PHE A 124 -5.57 -0.62 -0.41
N LEU A 125 -5.67 0.60 0.15
CA LEU A 125 -5.62 0.83 1.59
C LEU A 125 -6.82 0.18 2.30
N CYS A 126 -8.03 0.34 1.76
CA CYS A 126 -9.25 -0.24 2.30
C CYS A 126 -9.21 -1.78 2.26
N GLY A 127 -8.73 -2.37 1.16
CA GLY A 127 -8.55 -3.81 1.04
C GLY A 127 -7.52 -4.34 2.04
N THR A 128 -6.40 -3.63 2.22
CA THR A 128 -5.38 -3.98 3.21
C THR A 128 -5.91 -3.88 4.64
N LEU A 129 -6.72 -2.86 4.94
CA LEU A 129 -7.42 -2.71 6.22
C LEU A 129 -8.45 -3.83 6.44
N CYS A 130 -9.14 -4.28 5.39
CA CYS A 130 -10.03 -5.43 5.50
C CYS A 130 -9.23 -6.70 5.82
N CYS A 131 -8.12 -6.93 5.11
CA CYS A 131 -7.24 -8.07 5.34
C CYS A 131 -6.66 -8.08 6.76
N ILE A 132 -6.22 -6.93 7.28
CA ILE A 132 -5.72 -6.81 8.64
C ILE A 132 -6.84 -7.21 9.63
N VAL A 133 -8.05 -6.68 9.49
CA VAL A 133 -9.13 -7.03 10.45
C VAL A 133 -9.53 -8.51 10.41
N LEU A 134 -9.50 -9.15 9.23
CA LEU A 134 -10.02 -10.51 9.03
C LEU A 134 -8.98 -11.63 9.22
N PHE A 135 -7.70 -11.36 8.98
CA PHE A 135 -6.67 -12.40 8.88
C PHE A 135 -5.48 -12.16 9.81
N PRO A 136 -4.77 -13.23 10.23
CA PRO A 136 -3.58 -13.07 11.04
C PRO A 136 -2.47 -12.34 10.26
N MET A 137 -1.72 -11.49 10.96
CA MET A 137 -0.70 -10.61 10.36
C MET A 137 0.27 -11.28 9.35
N PRO A 138 0.78 -12.51 9.57
CA PRO A 138 1.65 -13.16 8.58
C PRO A 138 0.98 -13.37 7.22
N VAL A 139 -0.31 -13.73 7.21
CA VAL A 139 -1.10 -13.93 5.98
C VAL A 139 -1.31 -12.60 5.27
N VAL A 140 -1.61 -11.54 6.02
CA VAL A 140 -1.81 -10.18 5.48
C VAL A 140 -0.53 -9.66 4.83
N ARG A 141 0.61 -9.81 5.52
CA ARG A 141 1.92 -9.42 4.97
C ARG A 141 2.24 -10.15 3.67
N TYR A 142 1.99 -11.46 3.63
CA TYR A 142 2.20 -12.26 2.43
C TYR A 142 1.28 -11.82 1.29
N ALA A 143 -0.02 -11.66 1.55
CA ALA A 143 -1.00 -11.24 0.55
C ALA A 143 -0.67 -9.86 -0.04
N VAL A 144 -0.32 -8.89 0.81
CA VAL A 144 0.07 -7.54 0.36
C VAL A 144 1.39 -7.57 -0.42
N ALA A 145 2.36 -8.39 0.00
CA ALA A 145 3.62 -8.56 -0.75
C ALA A 145 3.39 -9.18 -2.13
N CYS A 146 2.55 -10.21 -2.22
CA CYS A 146 2.16 -10.82 -3.50
C CYS A 146 1.47 -9.80 -4.40
N LEU A 147 0.52 -9.03 -3.88
CA LEU A 147 -0.21 -8.01 -4.64
C LEU A 147 0.73 -6.91 -5.15
N ALA A 148 1.68 -6.47 -4.32
CA ALA A 148 2.68 -5.46 -4.69
C ALA A 148 3.58 -5.89 -5.85
N TRP A 149 3.93 -7.18 -5.94
CA TRP A 149 4.73 -7.73 -7.04
C TRP A 149 3.92 -8.17 -8.25
N ALA A 150 2.66 -8.56 -8.06
CA ALA A 150 1.80 -9.04 -9.13
C ALA A 150 1.61 -7.97 -10.22
N ASP A 151 1.41 -6.71 -9.83
CA ASP A 151 1.17 -5.61 -10.78
C ASP A 151 2.37 -5.34 -11.74
N PRO A 152 3.62 -5.18 -11.25
CA PRO A 152 4.79 -5.08 -12.12
C PRO A 152 5.03 -6.34 -12.96
N MET A 153 4.88 -7.53 -12.36
CA MET A 153 5.14 -8.80 -13.03
C MET A 153 4.15 -9.05 -14.16
N ALA A 154 2.85 -8.89 -13.92
CA ALA A 154 1.81 -9.03 -14.94
C ALA A 154 2.04 -8.07 -16.12
N SER A 155 2.47 -6.83 -15.84
CA SER A 155 2.83 -5.89 -16.90
C SER A 155 4.06 -6.31 -17.69
N TRP A 156 5.07 -6.89 -17.04
CA TRP A 156 6.30 -7.28 -17.72
C TRP A 156 6.04 -8.53 -18.57
N VAL A 157 5.39 -9.54 -17.99
CA VAL A 157 4.98 -10.77 -18.67
C VAL A 157 4.05 -10.44 -19.84
N GLY A 158 3.04 -9.58 -19.64
CA GLY A 158 2.12 -9.16 -20.70
C GLY A 158 2.78 -8.35 -21.83
N LYS A 159 3.94 -7.72 -21.61
CA LYS A 159 4.75 -7.10 -22.67
C LYS A 159 5.69 -8.10 -23.35
N SER A 160 6.19 -9.09 -22.61
CA SER A 160 7.14 -10.10 -23.10
C SER A 160 6.48 -11.25 -23.85
N ILE A 161 5.23 -11.59 -23.53
CA ILE A 161 4.48 -12.69 -24.14
C ILE A 161 3.34 -12.10 -24.96
N SER A 162 3.33 -12.38 -26.27
CA SER A 162 2.19 -12.06 -27.14
C SER A 162 1.05 -13.04 -26.85
N SER A 163 0.34 -12.79 -25.76
CA SER A 163 -0.80 -13.60 -25.31
C SER A 163 -2.12 -13.00 -25.83
N PRO A 164 -3.14 -13.84 -26.14
CA PRO A 164 -4.43 -13.36 -26.59
C PRO A 164 -5.01 -12.35 -25.60
N ARG A 165 -5.44 -11.19 -26.10
CA ARG A 165 -6.04 -10.16 -25.24
C ARG A 165 -7.47 -10.57 -24.91
N ILE A 166 -7.76 -10.82 -23.63
CA ILE A 166 -9.14 -11.02 -23.16
C ILE A 166 -9.87 -9.68 -23.15
N CYS A 167 -9.15 -8.60 -22.80
CA CYS A 167 -9.67 -7.24 -22.74
C CYS A 167 -8.57 -6.25 -23.16
N GLN A 168 -8.92 -5.01 -23.49
CA GLN A 168 -7.92 -3.99 -23.91
C GLN A 168 -6.81 -3.75 -22.86
N SER A 169 -7.07 -4.07 -21.59
CA SER A 169 -6.14 -3.91 -20.47
C SER A 169 -5.72 -5.22 -19.80
N ALA A 170 -6.14 -6.39 -20.31
CA ALA A 170 -5.87 -7.68 -19.68
C ALA A 170 -5.59 -8.77 -20.73
N SER A 171 -4.53 -9.53 -20.48
CA SER A 171 -4.11 -10.67 -21.29
C SER A 171 -4.23 -11.96 -20.47
N VAL A 172 -4.28 -13.12 -21.12
CA VAL A 172 -4.37 -14.42 -20.44
C VAL A 172 -3.06 -14.78 -19.71
N ALA A 173 -1.96 -14.08 -20.04
CA ALA A 173 -0.62 -14.32 -19.51
C ALA A 173 -0.24 -13.40 -18.34
#